data_AF-A0A843I2A7-F1
#
_entry.id   AF-A0A843I2A7-F1
#
_cell.length_a   1.000
_cell.length_b   1.000
_cell.length_c   1.000
_cell.angle_alpha   90.00
_cell.angle_beta   90.00
_cell.angle_gamma   90.00
#
_symmetry.space_group_name_H-M   'P 1'
#
loop_
_entity.id
_entity.type
_entity.pdbx_description
1 polymer ?
#
loop_
_entity_poly.entity_id
_entity_poly.type
_entity_poly.pdbx_seq_one_letter_code
_entity_poly.pdbx_strand_id
1 'polypeptide(L)'
;MSLRPLMKEALEAAKNDEIPIVIAPTGYGKTIATLPIHEYVKKNNLARGVIHVSPLRTLVEKVFEDIFCCEGGIQAYGLNEKKKEKKSPYLLRSPLAITLDSFILSLYRLPIPEIIKIEKGYSAGHYYPTLSAIKSSLIIFDEAHLALESNERTGYEALVAGVTALAKMGVRFMIETATLRPNVIGRLVSQMRGAKVKILLLGEEGSNYVKKLNDAVKGRAEIRVMEDDKFT
;
A
#
# COMPACT_ATOMS: atom_id res chain seq x y z
N MET A 1 -5.56 13.59 -14.84
CA MET A 1 -6.19 12.29 -15.21
C MET A 1 -7.37 12.06 -14.27
N SER A 2 -8.55 11.66 -14.74
CA SER A 2 -9.69 11.40 -13.86
C SER A 2 -9.59 10.01 -13.23
N LEU A 3 -9.82 9.92 -11.92
CA LEU A 3 -9.88 8.63 -11.20
C LEU A 3 -11.05 7.78 -11.72
N ARG A 4 -10.82 6.47 -11.87
CA ARG A 4 -11.90 5.52 -12.15
C ARG A 4 -12.86 5.37 -10.96
N PRO A 5 -14.12 4.94 -11.16
CA PRO A 5 -15.12 4.86 -10.10
C PRO A 5 -14.66 4.13 -8.83
N LEU A 6 -14.06 2.94 -8.97
CA LEU A 6 -13.60 2.16 -7.81
C LEU A 6 -12.47 2.87 -7.03
N MET A 7 -11.56 3.55 -7.74
CA MET A 7 -10.47 4.30 -7.11
C MET A 7 -10.95 5.60 -6.46
N LYS A 8 -12.00 6.23 -7.00
CA LYS A 8 -12.68 7.36 -6.35
C LYS A 8 -13.29 6.93 -5.03
N GLU A 9 -14.00 5.80 -5.04
CA GLU A 9 -14.59 5.24 -3.82
C GLU A 9 -13.52 4.86 -2.79
N ALA A 10 -12.38 4.32 -3.22
CA ALA A 10 -11.25 4.03 -2.35
C ALA A 10 -10.70 5.30 -1.68
N LEU A 11 -10.56 6.38 -2.43
CA LEU A 11 -10.12 7.67 -1.89
C LEU A 11 -11.15 8.24 -0.90
N GLU A 12 -12.45 8.13 -1.18
CA GLU A 12 -13.50 8.57 -0.25
C GLU A 12 -13.53 7.74 1.04
N ALA A 13 -13.35 6.42 0.95
CA ALA A 13 -13.20 5.56 2.12
C ALA A 13 -11.99 5.99 2.98
N ALA A 14 -10.83 6.23 2.35
CA ALA A 14 -9.63 6.69 3.04
C ALA A 14 -9.80 8.07 3.70
N LYS A 15 -10.62 8.96 3.14
CA LYS A 15 -10.97 10.25 3.76
C LYS A 15 -11.83 10.09 5.02
N ASN A 16 -12.69 9.08 5.04
CA ASN A 16 -13.58 8.78 6.16
C ASN A 16 -12.91 7.91 7.24
N ASP A 17 -11.57 7.84 7.24
CA ASP A 17 -10.77 7.02 8.14
C ASP A 17 -11.11 5.52 8.07
N GLU A 18 -11.57 5.06 6.90
CA GLU A 18 -11.74 3.65 6.56
C GLU A 18 -10.51 3.14 5.82
N ILE A 19 -10.27 1.84 5.91
CA ILE A 19 -9.18 1.15 5.20
C ILE A 19 -9.80 0.48 3.97
N PRO A 20 -9.62 1.03 2.76
CA PRO A 20 -10.11 0.39 1.55
C PRO A 20 -9.22 -0.78 1.13
N ILE A 21 -9.85 -1.89 0.77
CA ILE A 21 -9.24 -3.02 0.06
C ILE A 21 -9.84 -3.04 -1.35
N VAL A 22 -9.05 -2.62 -2.34
CA VAL A 22 -9.46 -2.51 -3.74
C VAL A 22 -9.08 -3.78 -4.48
N ILE A 23 -10.09 -4.48 -5.00
CA ILE A 23 -9.95 -5.71 -5.77
C ILE A 23 -10.46 -5.43 -7.18
N ALA A 24 -9.54 -5.28 -8.13
CA ALA A 24 -9.85 -5.05 -9.54
C ALA A 24 -8.73 -5.60 -10.43
N PRO A 25 -9.04 -6.10 -11.63
CA PRO A 25 -8.07 -6.72 -12.53
C PRO A 25 -6.86 -5.83 -12.85
N THR A 26 -5.78 -6.46 -13.30
CA THR A 26 -4.63 -5.75 -13.88
C THR A 26 -5.08 -4.88 -15.05
N GLY A 27 -4.50 -3.70 -15.20
CA GLY A 27 -4.90 -2.75 -16.25
C GLY A 27 -6.08 -1.85 -15.90
N TYR A 28 -6.80 -2.08 -14.78
CA TYR A 28 -7.83 -1.16 -14.28
C TYR A 28 -7.27 0.24 -13.96
N GLY A 29 -5.96 0.35 -13.74
CA GLY A 29 -5.28 1.63 -13.49
C GLY A 29 -5.14 1.97 -12.00
N LYS A 30 -5.11 0.95 -11.13
CA LYS A 30 -4.84 1.10 -9.67
C LYS A 30 -3.52 1.83 -9.42
N THR A 31 -2.42 1.31 -9.97
CA THR A 31 -1.08 1.93 -9.88
C THR A 31 -1.02 3.35 -10.43
N ILE A 32 -1.63 3.62 -11.60
CA ILE A 32 -1.66 4.97 -12.21
C ILE A 32 -2.51 5.94 -11.37
N ALA A 33 -3.53 5.46 -10.67
CA ALA A 33 -4.37 6.29 -9.79
C ALA A 33 -3.58 6.89 -8.61
N THR A 34 -2.40 6.36 -8.30
CA THR A 34 -1.54 6.88 -7.22
C THR A 34 -1.20 8.36 -7.37
N LEU A 35 -0.90 8.82 -8.59
CA LEU A 35 -0.52 10.22 -8.81
C LEU A 35 -1.70 11.20 -8.59
N PRO A 36 -2.89 11.01 -9.18
CA PRO A 36 -4.05 11.85 -8.85
C PRO A 36 -4.49 11.72 -7.38
N ILE A 37 -4.32 10.55 -6.74
CA ILE A 37 -4.51 10.40 -5.29
C ILE A 37 -3.50 11.27 -4.53
N HIS A 38 -2.23 11.26 -4.94
CA HIS A 38 -1.16 12.06 -4.34
C HIS A 38 -1.45 13.57 -4.41
N GLU A 39 -1.83 14.06 -5.60
CA GLU A 39 -2.23 15.45 -5.81
C GLU A 39 -3.42 15.83 -4.91
N TYR A 40 -4.42 14.95 -4.82
CA TYR A 40 -5.60 15.19 -4.00
C TYR A 40 -5.27 15.26 -2.50
N VAL A 41 -4.51 14.31 -1.96
CA VAL A 41 -4.21 14.29 -0.52
C VAL A 41 -3.36 15.47 -0.10
N LYS A 42 -2.43 15.93 -0.95
CA LYS A 42 -1.65 17.16 -0.71
C LYS A 42 -2.52 18.40 -0.77
N LYS A 43 -3.35 18.54 -1.81
CA LYS A 43 -4.23 19.70 -1.99
C LYS A 43 -5.21 19.88 -0.83
N ASN A 44 -5.68 18.78 -0.25
CA ASN A 44 -6.67 18.79 0.83
C ASN A 44 -6.06 18.59 2.23
N ASN A 45 -4.73 18.63 2.38
CA ASN A 45 -4.02 18.42 3.66
C ASN A 45 -4.42 17.12 4.41
N LEU A 46 -4.80 16.08 3.68
CA LEU A 46 -5.17 14.78 4.28
C LEU A 46 -3.96 13.97 4.72
N ALA A 47 -2.85 14.15 4.00
CA ALA A 47 -1.56 13.56 4.27
C ALA A 47 -0.46 14.46 3.68
N ARG A 48 0.77 14.35 4.19
CA ARG A 48 1.96 14.96 3.60
C ARG A 48 2.15 14.53 2.13
N GLY A 49 1.73 13.30 1.83
CA GLY A 49 1.86 12.71 0.52
C GLY A 49 1.55 11.23 0.51
N VAL A 50 2.12 10.50 -0.46
CA VAL A 50 1.83 9.09 -0.70
C VAL A 50 3.12 8.26 -0.71
N ILE A 51 3.08 7.13 0.00
CA ILE A 51 4.10 6.08 -0.10
C ILE A 51 3.45 4.88 -0.79
N HIS A 52 3.90 4.61 -2.02
CA HIS A 52 3.50 3.49 -2.86
C HIS A 52 4.39 2.29 -2.59
N VAL A 53 3.85 1.30 -1.89
CA VAL A 53 4.54 0.07 -1.50
C VAL A 53 4.23 -1.01 -2.53
N SER A 54 5.25 -1.59 -3.15
CA SER A 54 5.10 -2.70 -4.10
C SER A 54 5.98 -3.89 -3.70
N PRO A 55 5.54 -5.15 -3.91
CA PRO A 55 6.29 -6.31 -3.46
C PRO A 55 7.59 -6.56 -4.22
N LEU A 56 7.68 -6.13 -5.50
CA LEU A 56 8.84 -6.41 -6.35
C LEU A 56 9.64 -5.14 -6.65
N ARG A 57 10.97 -5.25 -6.62
CA ARG A 57 11.88 -4.17 -6.98
C ARG A 57 11.66 -3.66 -8.41
N THR A 58 11.40 -4.56 -9.36
CA THR A 58 11.12 -4.21 -10.75
C THR A 58 9.85 -3.38 -10.90
N LEU A 59 8.81 -3.67 -10.09
CA LEU A 59 7.59 -2.87 -10.06
C LEU A 59 7.85 -1.49 -9.47
N VAL A 60 8.63 -1.39 -8.38
CA VAL A 60 9.03 -0.09 -7.79
C VAL A 60 9.82 0.76 -8.79
N GLU A 61 10.75 0.16 -9.52
CA GLU A 61 11.52 0.86 -10.55
C GLU A 61 10.63 1.34 -11.70
N LYS A 62 9.69 0.50 -12.15
CA LYS A 62 8.73 0.85 -13.19
C LYS A 62 7.79 1.98 -12.75
N VAL A 63 7.19 1.88 -11.57
CA VAL A 63 6.33 2.94 -11.01
C VAL A 63 7.10 4.26 -10.91
N PHE A 64 8.35 4.21 -10.46
CA PHE A 64 9.18 5.40 -10.40
C PHE A 64 9.43 6.01 -11.78
N GLU A 65 9.80 5.20 -12.78
CA GLU A 65 10.11 5.66 -14.14
C GLU A 65 8.87 6.20 -14.87
N ASP A 66 7.76 5.47 -14.79
CA ASP A 66 6.54 5.76 -15.54
C ASP A 66 5.69 6.86 -14.89
N ILE A 67 5.72 7.00 -13.55
CA ILE A 67 4.74 7.82 -12.81
C ILE A 67 5.43 8.89 -11.95
N PHE A 68 6.51 8.58 -11.24
CA PHE A 68 7.08 9.48 -10.22
C PHE A 68 8.38 10.19 -10.63
N CYS A 69 8.85 10.02 -11.87
CA CYS A 69 10.20 10.41 -12.27
C CYS A 69 10.49 11.92 -12.11
N CYS A 70 9.48 12.76 -12.30
CA CYS A 70 9.60 14.21 -12.22
C CYS A 70 9.79 14.71 -10.78
N GLU A 71 8.91 14.33 -9.85
CA GLU A 71 8.83 14.95 -8.52
C GLU A 71 9.02 13.99 -7.33
N GLY A 72 8.99 12.68 -7.58
CA GLY A 72 8.98 11.70 -6.52
C GLY A 72 10.36 11.19 -6.08
N GLY A 73 10.31 10.15 -5.26
CA GLY A 73 11.46 9.39 -4.81
C GLY A 73 11.28 7.90 -5.05
N ILE A 74 12.39 7.19 -4.91
CA ILE A 74 12.44 5.73 -4.96
C ILE A 74 13.25 5.22 -3.77
N GLN A 75 12.86 4.08 -3.19
CA GLN A 75 13.62 3.44 -2.14
C GLN A 75 13.48 1.92 -2.23
N ALA A 76 14.59 1.19 -2.19
CA ALA A 76 14.57 -0.26 -2.05
C ALA A 76 15.91 -0.74 -1.50
N TYR A 77 15.92 -1.85 -0.77
CA TYR A 77 17.14 -2.51 -0.34
C TYR A 77 17.92 -3.00 -1.57
N GLY A 78 19.20 -2.66 -1.63
CA GLY A 78 20.07 -2.97 -2.77
C GLY A 78 19.75 -2.22 -4.07
N LEU A 79 18.98 -1.12 -4.03
CA LEU A 79 18.67 -0.31 -5.22
C LEU A 79 19.96 0.21 -5.89
N ASN A 80 20.00 0.14 -7.23
CA ASN A 80 21.14 0.54 -8.05
C ASN A 80 21.62 1.97 -7.75
N GLU A 81 22.93 2.20 -7.80
CA GLU A 81 23.55 3.51 -7.56
C GLU A 81 23.20 4.55 -8.64
N LYS A 82 22.84 4.11 -9.85
CA LYS A 82 22.43 5.03 -10.94
C LYS A 82 21.22 5.92 -10.60
N LYS A 83 20.44 5.58 -9.58
CA LYS A 83 19.27 6.36 -9.11
C LYS A 83 19.53 7.12 -7.80
N LYS A 84 20.80 7.34 -7.42
CA LYS A 84 21.20 7.88 -6.10
C LYS A 84 20.52 9.21 -5.75
N GLU A 85 20.40 10.13 -6.71
CA GLU A 85 19.81 11.45 -6.45
C GLU A 85 18.32 11.38 -6.10
N LYS A 86 17.61 10.39 -6.65
CA LYS A 86 16.18 10.17 -6.44
C LYS A 86 15.88 9.25 -5.26
N LYS A 87 16.93 8.69 -4.61
CA LYS A 87 16.77 7.89 -3.39
C LYS A 87 16.10 8.71 -2.28
N SER A 88 15.29 8.04 -1.47
CA SER A 88 14.68 8.62 -0.27
C SER A 88 15.08 7.82 0.97
N PRO A 89 16.33 7.98 1.47
CA PRO A 89 16.87 7.15 2.55
C PRO A 89 16.04 7.16 3.83
N TYR A 90 15.39 8.28 4.14
CA TYR A 90 14.50 8.46 5.30
C TYR A 90 13.02 8.66 4.90
N LEU A 91 12.66 8.26 3.67
CA LEU A 91 11.29 8.31 3.13
C LEU A 91 10.67 9.72 3.06
N LEU A 92 11.48 10.78 3.05
CA LEU A 92 11.00 12.18 3.11
C LEU A 92 10.51 12.75 1.77
N ARG A 93 10.83 12.09 0.65
CA ARG A 93 10.33 12.45 -0.70
C ARG A 93 8.88 11.98 -0.84
N SER A 94 8.08 12.68 -1.64
CA SER A 94 6.73 12.25 -1.99
C SER A 94 6.34 12.79 -3.36
N PRO A 95 5.66 11.99 -4.22
CA PRO A 95 5.29 10.59 -4.01
C PRO A 95 6.53 9.68 -3.93
N LEU A 96 6.43 8.55 -3.23
CA LEU A 96 7.55 7.65 -2.99
C LEU A 96 7.20 6.22 -3.40
N ALA A 97 7.95 5.64 -4.34
CA ALA A 97 7.88 4.21 -4.61
C ALA A 97 8.87 3.45 -3.72
N ILE A 98 8.39 2.45 -2.99
CA ILE A 98 9.21 1.63 -2.08
C ILE A 98 8.85 0.15 -2.15
N THR A 99 9.84 -0.74 -1.96
CA THR A 99 9.55 -2.18 -1.86
C THR A 99 8.96 -2.57 -0.51
N LEU A 100 8.12 -3.61 -0.49
CA LEU A 100 7.48 -4.11 0.73
C LEU A 100 8.49 -4.40 1.85
N ASP A 101 9.55 -5.15 1.57
CA ASP A 101 10.61 -5.47 2.53
C ASP A 101 11.22 -4.21 3.16
N SER A 102 11.51 -3.21 2.32
CA SER A 102 12.15 -1.97 2.74
C SER A 102 11.23 -1.07 3.55
N PHE A 103 9.95 -1.07 3.18
CA PHE A 103 8.89 -0.40 3.93
C PHE A 103 8.72 -1.03 5.31
N ILE A 104 8.64 -2.36 5.39
CA ILE A 104 8.47 -3.08 6.66
C ILE A 104 9.68 -2.85 7.58
N LEU A 105 10.91 -3.00 7.10
CA LEU A 105 12.10 -2.70 7.91
C LEU A 105 12.08 -1.27 8.44
N SER A 106 11.73 -0.31 7.58
CA SER A 106 11.60 1.11 7.95
C SER A 106 10.53 1.35 9.01
N LEU A 107 9.37 0.69 8.90
CA LEU A 107 8.28 0.74 9.87
C LEU A 107 8.70 0.17 11.24
N TYR A 108 9.50 -0.90 11.24
CA TYR A 108 10.05 -1.55 12.43
C TYR A 108 11.37 -0.92 12.92
N ARG A 109 11.58 0.36 12.63
CA ARG A 109 12.70 1.19 13.14
C ARG A 109 14.09 0.78 12.62
N LEU A 110 14.16 0.16 11.45
CA LEU A 110 15.40 -0.17 10.76
C LEU A 110 15.49 0.60 9.43
N PRO A 111 15.87 1.89 9.43
CA PRO A 111 16.06 2.66 8.20
C PRO A 111 17.09 2.00 7.29
N ILE A 112 16.72 1.81 6.02
CA ILE A 112 17.58 1.21 4.99
C ILE A 112 19.02 1.75 4.94
N PRO A 113 19.29 3.08 4.97
CA PRO A 113 20.66 3.59 4.91
C PRO A 113 21.53 3.21 6.11
N GLU A 114 20.95 2.73 7.20
CA GLU A 114 21.65 2.50 8.47
C GLU A 114 21.65 1.05 8.92
N ILE A 115 20.99 0.12 8.22
CA ILE A 115 20.90 -1.30 8.61
C ILE A 115 22.28 -1.88 8.97
N ILE A 116 23.29 -1.70 8.11
CA ILE A 116 24.65 -2.22 8.35
C ILE A 116 25.31 -1.55 9.58
N LYS A 117 25.03 -0.27 9.83
CA LYS A 117 25.58 0.44 11.00
C LYS A 117 24.92 -0.04 12.29
N ILE A 118 23.61 -0.32 12.24
CA ILE A 118 22.85 -0.86 13.36
C ILE A 118 23.35 -2.26 13.70
N GLU A 119 23.48 -3.12 12.71
CA GLU A 119 24.00 -4.49 12.87
C GLU A 119 25.40 -4.51 13.51
N LYS A 120 26.27 -3.58 13.10
CA LYS A 120 27.64 -3.45 13.65
C LYS A 120 27.71 -2.71 15.00
N GLY A 121 26.58 -2.24 15.54
CA GLY A 121 26.54 -1.48 16.78
C GLY A 121 27.09 -0.04 16.68
N TYR A 122 27.24 0.50 15.47
CA TYR A 122 27.74 1.86 15.23
C TYR A 122 26.64 2.93 15.21
N SER A 123 25.37 2.54 15.14
CA SER A 123 24.21 3.45 15.19
C SER A 123 23.05 2.75 15.87
N ALA A 124 22.23 3.50 16.62
CA ALA A 124 20.93 3.02 17.08
C ALA A 124 19.83 3.16 16.00
N GLY A 125 20.16 3.75 14.85
CA GLY A 125 19.25 4.02 13.74
C GLY A 125 18.43 5.29 13.94
N HIS A 126 18.53 6.24 13.00
CA HIS A 126 17.73 7.46 13.00
C HIS A 126 16.33 7.17 12.45
N TYR A 127 15.54 6.40 13.19
CA TYR A 127 14.22 5.94 12.74
C TYR A 127 13.12 7.00 12.85
N TYR A 128 13.30 8.04 13.68
CA TYR A 128 12.26 9.06 13.88
C TYR A 128 11.84 9.78 12.59
N PRO A 129 12.76 10.28 11.74
CA PRO A 129 12.39 10.87 10.44
C PRO A 129 11.58 9.90 9.56
N THR A 130 12.03 8.66 9.46
CA THR A 130 11.37 7.59 8.69
C THR A 130 9.96 7.31 9.21
N LEU A 131 9.82 7.15 10.53
CA LEU A 131 8.53 6.87 11.16
C LEU A 131 7.57 8.07 11.04
N SER A 132 8.06 9.30 11.17
CA SER A 132 7.30 10.52 10.93
C SER A 132 6.80 10.59 9.48
N ALA A 133 7.66 10.26 8.51
CA ALA A 133 7.28 10.21 7.11
C ALA A 133 6.14 9.21 6.86
N ILE A 134 6.25 8.00 7.40
CA ILE A 134 5.21 6.96 7.30
C ILE A 134 3.91 7.44 7.96
N LYS A 135 3.97 7.91 9.21
CA LYS A 135 2.78 8.36 9.97
C LYS A 135 2.04 9.52 9.32
N SER A 136 2.76 10.38 8.62
CA SER A 136 2.19 11.56 7.95
C SER A 136 1.68 11.28 6.53
N SER A 137 1.90 10.08 5.98
CA SER A 137 1.58 9.74 4.59
C SER A 137 0.35 8.85 4.48
N LEU A 138 -0.30 8.89 3.31
CA LEU A 138 -1.20 7.81 2.88
C LEU A 138 -0.34 6.68 2.31
N ILE A 139 -0.53 5.46 2.80
CA ILE A 139 0.22 4.29 2.33
C ILE A 139 -0.64 3.48 1.34
N ILE A 140 -0.09 3.14 0.18
CA ILE A 140 -0.78 2.30 -0.82
C ILE A 140 0.01 1.01 -0.95
N PHE A 141 -0.57 -0.14 -0.58
CA PHE A 141 0.01 -1.45 -0.85
C PHE A 141 -0.48 -1.96 -2.20
N ASP A 142 0.33 -1.78 -3.24
CA ASP A 142 0.02 -2.19 -4.61
C ASP A 142 0.44 -3.63 -4.88
N GLU A 143 -0.33 -4.29 -5.74
CA GLU A 143 -0.21 -5.72 -6.09
C GLU A 143 0.00 -6.63 -4.88
N ALA A 144 -0.80 -6.41 -3.83
CA ALA A 144 -0.66 -7.12 -2.55
C ALA A 144 -0.72 -8.66 -2.68
N HIS A 145 -1.34 -9.20 -3.73
CA HIS A 145 -1.37 -10.63 -4.02
C HIS A 145 0.00 -11.24 -4.32
N LEU A 146 0.91 -10.49 -4.94
CA LEU A 146 2.25 -11.01 -5.26
C LEU A 146 3.06 -11.27 -3.98
N ALA A 147 2.81 -10.51 -2.91
CA ALA A 147 3.39 -10.79 -1.59
C ALA A 147 2.86 -12.10 -0.96
N LEU A 148 1.75 -12.64 -1.48
CA LEU A 148 1.13 -13.88 -1.00
C LEU A 148 1.46 -15.10 -1.85
N GLU A 149 1.77 -14.89 -3.12
CA GLU A 149 2.06 -15.94 -4.10
C GLU A 149 3.52 -16.40 -4.05
N SER A 150 4.41 -15.61 -3.46
CA SER A 150 5.76 -16.09 -3.14
C SER A 150 5.65 -17.32 -2.23
N ASN A 151 6.24 -18.45 -2.64
CA ASN A 151 6.30 -19.68 -1.84
C ASN A 151 6.97 -19.50 -0.46
N GLU A 152 7.54 -18.33 -0.20
CA GLU A 152 8.07 -17.93 1.09
C GLU A 152 6.96 -17.32 1.96
N ARG A 153 6.65 -17.97 3.09
CA ARG A 153 5.68 -17.49 4.10
C ARG A 153 5.96 -16.05 4.57
N THR A 154 7.20 -15.59 4.40
CA THR A 154 7.73 -14.28 4.80
C THR A 154 7.01 -13.11 4.14
N GLY A 155 6.61 -13.19 2.86
CA GLY A 155 5.95 -12.08 2.16
C GLY A 155 4.57 -11.74 2.74
N TYR A 156 3.76 -12.75 3.00
CA TYR A 156 2.45 -12.61 3.63
C TYR A 156 2.57 -12.08 5.06
N GLU A 157 3.49 -12.65 5.84
CA GLU A 157 3.71 -12.23 7.23
C GLU A 157 4.19 -10.78 7.29
N ALA A 158 5.05 -10.35 6.36
CA ALA A 158 5.48 -8.97 6.23
C ALA A 158 4.30 -8.03 5.93
N LEU A 159 3.44 -8.36 4.97
CA LEU A 159 2.23 -7.59 4.68
C LEU A 159 1.31 -7.50 5.90
N VAL A 160 1.01 -8.63 6.54
CA VAL A 160 0.17 -8.71 7.75
C VAL A 160 0.77 -7.86 8.87
N ALA A 161 2.07 -7.97 9.13
CA ALA A 161 2.76 -7.20 10.15
C ALA A 161 2.71 -5.70 9.85
N GLY A 162 2.83 -5.31 8.59
CA GLY A 162 2.71 -3.93 8.13
C GLY A 162 1.31 -3.35 8.38
N VAL A 163 0.27 -3.99 7.83
CA VAL A 163 -1.11 -3.49 7.95
C VAL A 163 -1.59 -3.48 9.40
N THR A 164 -1.17 -4.46 10.20
CA THR A 164 -1.52 -4.52 11.64
C THR A 164 -0.88 -3.36 12.40
N ALA A 165 0.40 -3.08 12.16
CA ALA A 165 1.10 -1.98 12.79
C ALA A 165 0.51 -0.63 12.37
N LEU A 166 0.26 -0.41 11.08
CA LEU A 166 -0.34 0.81 10.56
C LEU A 166 -1.75 1.05 11.14
N ALA A 167 -2.60 0.02 11.17
CA ALA A 167 -3.94 0.10 11.75
C ALA A 167 -3.89 0.47 13.24
N LYS A 168 -3.01 -0.16 14.02
CA LYS A 168 -2.81 0.18 15.45
C LYS A 168 -2.29 1.61 15.66
N MET A 169 -1.52 2.13 14.71
CA MET A 169 -0.96 3.49 14.76
C MET A 169 -1.94 4.55 14.24
N GLY A 170 -3.11 4.16 13.72
CA GLY A 170 -4.06 5.09 13.09
C GLY A 170 -3.53 5.72 11.80
N VAL A 171 -2.60 5.06 11.11
CA VAL A 171 -2.08 5.54 9.83
C VAL A 171 -3.06 5.18 8.71
N ARG A 172 -3.31 6.13 7.80
CA ARG A 172 -4.18 5.91 6.64
C ARG A 172 -3.47 5.05 5.60
N PHE A 173 -4.11 3.96 5.19
CA PHE A 173 -3.58 3.13 4.11
C PHE A 173 -4.69 2.45 3.32
N MET A 174 -4.33 2.00 2.12
CA MET A 174 -5.17 1.20 1.24
C MET A 174 -4.39 -0.02 0.75
N ILE A 175 -5.12 -1.09 0.42
CA ILE A 175 -4.58 -2.31 -0.15
C ILE A 175 -5.19 -2.48 -1.54
N GLU A 176 -4.34 -2.54 -2.56
CA GLU A 176 -4.73 -2.72 -3.95
C GLU A 176 -4.27 -4.08 -4.44
N THR A 177 -5.14 -4.79 -5.16
CA THR A 177 -4.82 -6.12 -5.66
C THR A 177 -5.64 -6.50 -6.89
N ALA A 178 -5.06 -7.32 -7.77
CA ALA A 178 -5.79 -7.99 -8.84
C ALA A 178 -6.72 -9.07 -8.33
N THR A 179 -6.23 -9.92 -7.44
CA THR A 179 -6.98 -11.04 -6.87
C THR A 179 -6.57 -11.26 -5.43
N LEU A 180 -7.48 -11.70 -4.57
CA LEU A 180 -7.11 -12.23 -3.25
C LEU A 180 -8.09 -13.34 -2.88
N ARG A 181 -7.61 -14.45 -2.33
CA ARG A 181 -8.50 -15.50 -1.86
C ARG A 181 -9.35 -14.95 -0.69
N PRO A 182 -10.66 -15.21 -0.64
CA PRO A 182 -11.54 -14.73 0.44
C PRO A 182 -11.00 -15.00 1.85
N ASN A 183 -10.44 -16.19 2.08
CA ASN A 183 -9.83 -16.56 3.35
C ASN A 183 -8.64 -15.67 3.74
N VAL A 184 -7.85 -15.21 2.78
CA VAL A 184 -6.72 -14.30 3.06
C VAL A 184 -7.23 -12.91 3.40
N ILE A 185 -8.25 -12.42 2.70
CA ILE A 185 -8.90 -11.15 3.03
C ILE A 185 -9.50 -11.22 4.43
N GLY A 186 -10.27 -12.26 4.75
CA GLY A 186 -10.84 -12.46 6.09
C GLY A 186 -9.76 -12.47 7.18
N ARG A 187 -8.61 -13.10 6.93
CA ARG A 187 -7.46 -13.03 7.84
C ARG A 187 -6.90 -11.62 7.97
N LEU A 188 -6.64 -10.90 6.87
CA LEU A 188 -6.15 -9.51 6.92
C LEU A 188 -7.10 -8.61 7.70
N VAL A 189 -8.41 -8.68 7.41
CA VAL A 189 -9.46 -7.94 8.12
C VAL A 189 -9.45 -8.26 9.62
N SER A 190 -9.25 -9.54 9.99
CA SER A 190 -9.20 -9.94 11.40
C SER A 190 -8.02 -9.36 12.19
N GLN A 191 -6.95 -8.94 11.51
CA GLN A 191 -5.76 -8.32 12.12
C GLN A 191 -5.92 -6.80 12.31
N MET A 192 -6.75 -6.15 11.50
CA MET A 192 -7.05 -4.72 11.57
C MET A 192 -8.17 -4.41 12.57
N ARG A 193 -8.08 -4.98 13.78
CA ARG A 193 -9.12 -4.84 14.81
C ARG A 193 -9.32 -3.38 15.21
N GLY A 194 -10.58 -2.94 15.25
CA GLY A 194 -10.94 -1.56 15.61
C GLY A 194 -10.88 -0.56 14.46
N ALA A 195 -10.37 -0.96 13.29
CA ALA A 195 -10.46 -0.15 12.08
C ALA A 195 -11.73 -0.48 11.30
N LYS A 196 -12.29 0.53 10.64
CA LYS A 196 -13.37 0.35 9.66
C LYS A 196 -12.74 -0.10 8.35
N VAL A 197 -13.12 -1.26 7.84
CA VAL A 197 -12.58 -1.80 6.59
C VAL A 197 -13.67 -1.82 5.53
N LYS A 198 -13.35 -1.31 4.33
CA LYS A 198 -14.25 -1.29 3.18
C LYS A 198 -13.63 -2.04 2.03
N ILE A 199 -14.26 -3.13 1.59
CA ILE A 199 -13.79 -3.94 0.47
C ILE A 199 -14.52 -3.47 -0.78
N LEU A 200 -13.76 -3.00 -1.76
CA LEU A 200 -14.24 -2.45 -3.02
C LEU A 200 -13.87 -3.44 -4.12
N LEU A 201 -14.87 -4.12 -4.68
CA LEU A 201 -14.68 -5.18 -5.67
C LEU A 201 -15.26 -4.74 -7.02
N LEU A 202 -14.46 -4.83 -8.08
CA LEU A 202 -14.97 -4.82 -9.44
C LEU A 202 -15.53 -6.20 -9.80
N GLY A 203 -16.81 -6.29 -10.13
CA GLY A 203 -17.46 -7.54 -10.56
C GLY A 203 -18.97 -7.49 -10.42
N GLU A 204 -19.60 -8.65 -10.53
CA GLU A 204 -21.06 -8.80 -10.44
C GLU A 204 -21.51 -9.10 -9.01
N GLU A 205 -22.61 -8.46 -8.60
CA GLU A 205 -23.28 -8.77 -7.33
C GLU A 205 -23.77 -10.23 -7.31
N GLY A 206 -23.70 -10.86 -6.14
CA GLY A 206 -24.19 -12.24 -5.95
C GLY A 206 -23.27 -13.35 -6.48
N SER A 207 -22.11 -13.02 -7.07
CA SER A 207 -21.12 -14.01 -7.50
C SER A 207 -20.66 -14.94 -6.36
N ASN A 208 -20.24 -16.16 -6.68
CA ASN A 208 -19.75 -17.13 -5.69
C ASN A 208 -18.55 -16.59 -4.89
N TYR A 209 -17.74 -15.74 -5.52
CA TYR A 209 -16.63 -15.06 -4.86
C TYR A 209 -17.12 -14.12 -3.75
N VAL A 210 -18.13 -13.29 -4.04
CA VAL A 210 -18.73 -12.35 -3.07
C VAL A 210 -19.37 -13.09 -1.89
N LYS A 211 -20.03 -14.24 -2.13
CA LYS A 211 -20.60 -15.07 -1.05
C LYS A 211 -19.50 -15.58 -0.11
N LYS A 212 -18.46 -16.20 -0.67
CA LYS A 212 -17.30 -16.67 0.11
C LYS A 212 -16.58 -15.55 0.84
N LEU A 213 -16.55 -14.35 0.25
CA LEU A 213 -15.95 -13.17 0.86
C LEU A 213 -16.75 -12.69 2.07
N ASN A 214 -18.08 -12.60 1.96
CA ASN A 214 -18.96 -12.30 3.09
C ASN A 214 -18.74 -13.28 4.26
N ASP A 215 -18.70 -14.57 3.96
CA ASP A 215 -18.46 -15.63 4.96
C ASP A 215 -17.08 -15.50 5.63
N ALA A 216 -16.06 -15.11 4.86
CA ALA A 216 -14.70 -14.96 5.37
C ALA A 216 -14.53 -13.76 6.30
N VAL A 217 -15.19 -12.63 6.01
CA VAL A 217 -15.07 -11.42 6.83
C VAL A 217 -16.00 -11.43 8.05
N LYS A 218 -17.12 -12.16 7.99
CA LYS A 218 -18.12 -12.31 9.07
C LYS A 218 -18.57 -10.95 9.64
N GLY A 219 -18.94 -10.02 8.76
CA GLY A 219 -19.43 -8.69 9.13
C GLY A 219 -18.37 -7.70 9.66
N ARG A 220 -17.08 -8.04 9.61
CA ARG A 220 -15.99 -7.13 10.06
C ARG A 220 -15.60 -6.07 9.01
N ALA A 221 -16.12 -6.17 7.80
CA ALA A 221 -15.86 -5.24 6.71
C ALA A 221 -17.15 -5.00 5.92
N GLU A 222 -17.35 -3.78 5.45
CA GLU A 222 -18.35 -3.47 4.43
C GLU A 222 -17.84 -3.97 3.08
N ILE A 223 -18.67 -4.66 2.31
CA ILE A 223 -18.34 -5.08 0.95
C ILE A 223 -19.21 -4.29 0.00
N ARG A 224 -18.57 -3.58 -0.93
CA ARG A 224 -19.22 -2.86 -2.02
C ARG A 224 -18.73 -3.42 -3.34
N VAL A 225 -19.67 -3.95 -4.12
CA VAL A 225 -19.43 -4.43 -5.48
C VAL A 225 -19.76 -3.28 -6.43
N MET A 226 -18.95 -3.11 -7.45
CA MET A 226 -19.13 -2.08 -8.47
C MET A 226 -18.90 -2.67 -9.85
N GLU A 227 -19.69 -2.20 -10.81
CA GLU A 227 -19.49 -2.45 -12.24
C GLU A 227 -18.86 -1.21 -12.89
N ASP A 228 -18.06 -1.41 -13.93
CA ASP A 228 -17.45 -0.32 -14.71
C ASP A 228 -17.48 -0.74 -16.18
N ASP A 229 -18.47 -0.22 -16.92
CA ASP A 229 -18.77 -0.51 -18.32
C ASP A 229 -17.57 -0.41 -19.28
N LYS A 230 -16.46 0.22 -18.85
CA LYS A 230 -15.21 0.33 -19.63
C LYS A 230 -14.25 -0.84 -19.39
N PHE A 231 -14.59 -1.79 -18.54
CA PHE A 231 -13.71 -2.89 -18.13
C PHE A 231 -14.44 -4.24 -17.90
N THR A 232 -15.78 -4.22 -17.78
CA THR A 232 -16.67 -5.39 -17.93
C THR A 232 -17.10 -5.53 -19.38
#